data_AF-A0A9Q0AM17-F1
#
_entry.id   AF-A0A9Q0AM17-F1
#
_cell.length_a   1.000
_cell.length_b   1.000
_cell.length_c   1.000
_cell.angle_alpha   90.00
_cell.angle_beta   90.00
_cell.angle_gamma   90.00
#
_symmetry.space_group_name_H-M   'P 1'
#
loop_
_entity.id
_entity.type
_entity.pdbx_description
1 polymer ?
#
loop_
_entity_poly.entity_id
_entity_poly.type
_entity_poly.pdbx_seq_one_letter_code
_entity_poly.pdbx_strand_id
1 'polypeptide(L)'
;MSSSNNPTQQAQQTQQETTPSFKEQLDHKARVARDPNYGKEEPQPTLLEKVTEYVPQVGKILGTGAQKKEDEGHKVPESIPGPPHRPDHDLQVEEFLKEQHRSKKGENGQIVDH
;
A
#
# COMPACT_ATOMS: atom_id res chain seq x y z
N MET A 1 -34.00 44.00 41.48
CA MET A 1 -32.76 43.21 41.43
C MET A 1 -32.98 42.09 40.45
N SER A 2 -32.12 42.05 39.43
CA SER A 2 -32.14 41.15 38.29
C SER A 2 -31.89 39.69 38.68
N SER A 3 -32.53 38.77 37.98
CA SER A 3 -31.92 37.49 37.59
C SER A 3 -32.65 36.94 36.37
N SER A 4 -32.01 37.14 35.23
CA SER A 4 -32.40 36.63 33.92
C SER A 4 -32.15 35.13 33.85
N ASN A 5 -33.18 34.36 33.49
CA ASN A 5 -33.00 32.98 33.05
C ASN A 5 -32.71 32.96 31.55
N ASN A 6 -31.56 32.37 31.23
CA ASN A 6 -30.98 32.24 29.88
C ASN A 6 -31.83 31.28 29.02
N PRO A 7 -32.23 31.62 27.79
CA PRO A 7 -32.83 30.65 26.89
C PRO A 7 -31.75 29.77 26.25
N THR A 8 -31.93 28.46 26.38
CA THR A 8 -31.19 27.44 25.63
C THR A 8 -31.38 27.69 24.13
N GLN A 9 -30.39 28.30 23.49
CA GLN A 9 -30.34 28.38 22.04
C GLN A 9 -30.02 26.99 21.50
N GLN A 10 -31.06 26.29 21.03
CA GLN A 10 -30.91 25.23 20.06
C GLN A 10 -30.31 25.85 18.80
N ALA A 11 -28.99 25.68 18.62
CA ALA A 11 -28.35 25.97 17.35
C ALA A 11 -28.83 24.92 16.34
N GLN A 12 -29.83 25.31 15.55
CA GLN A 12 -30.12 24.70 14.26
C GLN A 12 -28.86 24.83 13.40
N GLN A 13 -28.11 23.74 13.25
CA GLN A 13 -27.07 23.67 12.22
C GLN A 13 -27.72 23.24 10.92
N THR A 14 -28.03 24.26 10.14
CA THR A 14 -28.24 24.26 8.70
C THR A 14 -27.32 23.24 8.03
N GLN A 15 -27.90 22.29 7.29
CA GLN A 15 -27.19 21.44 6.34
C GLN A 15 -26.66 22.32 5.20
N GLN A 16 -25.52 22.96 5.43
CA GLN A 16 -24.66 23.41 4.35
C GLN A 16 -23.75 22.24 4.03
N GLU A 17 -23.74 21.79 2.77
CA GLU A 17 -22.73 20.88 2.27
C GLU A 17 -21.36 21.58 2.33
N THR A 18 -20.77 21.63 3.51
CA THR A 18 -19.38 22.00 3.68
C THR A 18 -18.57 20.77 3.32
N THR A 19 -17.89 20.82 2.17
CA THR A 19 -16.88 19.81 1.82
C THR A 19 -15.96 19.62 3.04
N PRO A 20 -15.76 18.39 3.52
CA PRO A 20 -14.99 18.17 4.73
C PRO A 20 -13.57 18.70 4.53
N SER A 21 -13.05 19.39 5.54
CA SER A 21 -11.68 19.89 5.53
C SER A 21 -10.70 18.73 5.36
N PHE A 22 -9.54 18.98 4.78
CA PHE A 22 -8.52 17.94 4.56
C PHE A 22 -8.16 17.19 5.85
N LYS A 23 -8.13 17.89 6.99
CA LYS A 23 -7.95 17.27 8.32
C LYS A 23 -9.07 16.28 8.65
N GLU A 24 -10.32 16.65 8.41
CA GLU A 24 -11.48 15.80 8.69
C GLU A 24 -11.49 14.56 7.80
N GLN A 25 -11.07 14.70 6.54
CA GLN A 25 -10.88 13.57 5.63
C GLN A 25 -9.79 12.61 6.12
N LEU A 26 -8.66 13.14 6.61
CA LEU A 26 -7.58 12.35 7.19
C LEU A 26 -8.02 11.65 8.47
N ASP A 27 -8.65 12.37 9.39
CA ASP A 27 -9.17 11.84 10.65
C ASP A 27 -10.23 10.76 10.39
N HIS A 28 -11.09 10.98 9.40
CA HIS A 28 -12.06 9.98 8.94
C HIS A 28 -11.33 8.74 8.41
N LYS A 29 -10.43 8.90 7.43
CA LYS A 29 -9.68 7.78 6.83
C LYS A 29 -8.88 7.00 7.87
N ALA A 30 -8.28 7.67 8.85
CA ALA A 30 -7.54 7.04 9.96
C ALA A 30 -8.47 6.23 10.88
N ARG A 31 -9.70 6.69 11.14
CA ARG A 31 -10.70 5.91 11.90
C ARG A 31 -11.17 4.71 11.11
N VAL A 32 -11.51 4.88 9.83
CA VAL A 32 -11.98 3.76 9.01
C VAL A 32 -10.87 2.72 8.83
N ALA A 33 -9.60 3.13 8.65
CA ALA A 33 -8.47 2.20 8.55
C ALA A 33 -8.17 1.36 9.81
N ARG A 34 -8.75 1.71 10.96
CA ARG A 34 -8.66 0.88 12.17
C ARG A 34 -9.67 -0.27 12.17
N ASP A 35 -10.68 -0.21 11.31
CA ASP A 35 -11.59 -1.34 11.14
C ASP A 35 -10.80 -2.50 10.54
N PRO A 36 -10.76 -3.68 11.20
CA PRO A 36 -10.07 -4.85 10.66
C PRO A 36 -10.63 -5.32 9.30
N ASN A 37 -11.78 -4.80 8.87
CA ASN A 37 -12.38 -5.08 7.57
C ASN A 37 -12.23 -3.95 6.55
N TYR A 38 -11.57 -2.84 6.90
CA TYR A 38 -11.30 -1.77 5.93
C TYR A 38 -10.31 -2.23 4.85
N GLY A 39 -10.73 -2.10 3.59
CA GLY A 39 -9.94 -2.56 2.43
C GLY A 39 -9.99 -4.07 2.20
N LYS A 40 -10.76 -4.82 2.99
CA LYS A 40 -11.17 -6.18 2.61
C LYS A 40 -12.32 -6.06 1.63
N GLU A 41 -11.98 -6.09 0.35
CA GLU A 41 -12.98 -6.42 -0.66
C GLU A 41 -13.54 -7.80 -0.29
N GLU A 42 -14.87 -7.93 -0.18
CA GLU A 42 -15.52 -9.24 -0.17
C GLU A 42 -14.87 -10.08 -1.28
N PRO A 43 -14.42 -11.32 -1.01
CA PRO A 43 -13.72 -12.12 -2.00
C PRO A 43 -14.64 -12.31 -3.20
N GLN A 44 -14.47 -11.45 -4.21
CA GLN A 44 -15.19 -11.58 -5.45
C GLN A 44 -14.69 -12.87 -6.08
N PRO A 45 -15.59 -13.75 -6.53
CA PRO A 45 -15.17 -14.97 -7.19
C PRO A 45 -14.30 -14.57 -8.37
N THR A 46 -13.05 -15.03 -8.34
CA THR A 46 -12.11 -14.72 -9.40
C THR A 46 -12.70 -15.21 -10.72
N LEU A 47 -12.32 -14.58 -11.84
CA LEU A 47 -12.76 -15.06 -13.17
C LEU A 47 -12.51 -16.57 -13.33
N LEU A 48 -11.47 -17.05 -12.67
CA LEU A 48 -11.12 -18.45 -12.61
C LEU A 48 -12.14 -19.32 -11.89
N GLU A 49 -12.59 -18.90 -10.71
CA GLU A 49 -13.62 -19.58 -9.95
C GLU A 49 -14.91 -19.72 -10.78
N LYS A 50 -15.29 -18.65 -11.49
CA LYS A 50 -16.39 -18.70 -12.47
C LYS A 50 -16.14 -19.68 -13.61
N VAL A 51 -14.96 -19.66 -14.23
CA VAL A 51 -14.62 -20.60 -15.33
C VAL A 51 -14.67 -22.04 -14.85
N THR A 52 -14.21 -22.35 -13.63
CA THR A 52 -14.28 -23.69 -13.07
C THR A 52 -15.71 -24.12 -12.71
N GLU A 53 -16.59 -23.17 -12.37
CA GLU A 53 -18.03 -23.42 -12.16
C GLU A 53 -18.73 -23.80 -13.48
N TYR A 54 -18.42 -23.10 -14.58
CA TYR A 54 -19.00 -23.39 -15.90
C TYR A 54 -18.36 -24.60 -16.59
N VAL A 55 -17.06 -24.82 -16.39
CA VAL A 55 -16.31 -25.91 -17.01
C VAL A 55 -15.51 -26.66 -15.93
N PRO A 56 -16.14 -27.62 -15.23
CA PRO A 56 -15.53 -28.34 -14.10
C PRO A 56 -14.23 -29.06 -14.44
N GLN A 57 -14.03 -29.39 -15.73
CA GLN A 57 -12.84 -30.07 -16.23
C GLN A 57 -11.60 -29.17 -16.19
N VAL A 58 -11.75 -27.85 -16.37
CA VAL A 58 -10.64 -26.88 -16.33
C VAL A 58 -10.06 -26.75 -14.92
N GLY A 59 -10.88 -26.93 -13.87
CA GLY A 59 -10.40 -26.91 -12.49
C GLY A 59 -9.37 -28.01 -12.18
N LYS A 60 -9.45 -29.15 -12.88
CA LYS A 60 -8.48 -30.24 -12.75
C LYS A 60 -7.16 -29.93 -13.45
N ILE A 61 -7.23 -29.28 -14.61
CA ILE A 61 -6.06 -28.89 -15.42
C ILE A 61 -5.30 -27.75 -14.72
N LEU A 62 -6.03 -26.87 -14.04
CA LEU A 62 -5.48 -25.70 -13.37
C LEU A 62 -5.14 -25.92 -11.89
N GLY A 63 -5.34 -27.13 -11.37
CA GLY A 63 -4.92 -27.51 -10.01
C GLY A 63 -5.81 -26.99 -8.88
N THR A 64 -7.05 -26.56 -9.14
CA THR A 64 -7.99 -26.10 -8.08
C THR A 64 -8.84 -27.22 -7.50
N GLY A 65 -8.69 -28.45 -8.00
CA GLY A 65 -9.32 -29.65 -7.43
C GLY A 65 -8.64 -30.12 -6.15
N ALA A 66 -9.02 -29.53 -5.01
CA ALA A 66 -8.83 -30.06 -3.65
C ALA A 66 -7.49 -30.76 -3.36
N GLN A 67 -6.51 -30.02 -2.83
CA GLN A 67 -5.51 -30.57 -1.92
C GLN A 67 -5.46 -29.69 -0.65
N LYS A 68 -6.46 -29.87 0.21
CA LYS A 68 -6.15 -30.03 1.64
C LYS A 68 -5.64 -31.46 1.77
N LYS A 69 -4.32 -31.63 1.73
CA LYS A 69 -3.66 -32.81 2.28
C LYS A 69 -2.53 -32.33 3.16
N GLU A 70 -2.65 -32.73 4.41
CA GLU A 70 -1.69 -32.64 5.47
C GLU A 70 -0.41 -33.38 5.08
N ASP A 71 0.71 -32.81 5.53
CA ASP A 71 1.92 -33.50 5.97
C ASP A 71 2.42 -34.68 5.10
N GLU A 72 3.10 -34.37 4.00
CA GLU A 72 4.16 -35.25 3.50
C GLU A 72 5.51 -34.53 3.57
N GLY A 73 6.21 -34.81 4.68
CA GLY A 73 7.65 -34.78 4.73
C GLY A 73 8.23 -33.41 5.01
N HIS A 74 9.03 -33.34 6.08
CA HIS A 74 10.08 -32.36 6.22
C HIS A 74 11.10 -32.54 5.09
N LYS A 75 10.74 -32.17 3.85
CA LYS A 75 11.73 -31.70 2.89
C LYS A 75 12.14 -30.34 3.41
N VAL A 76 13.39 -30.25 3.86
CA VAL A 76 14.08 -28.98 4.06
C VAL A 76 13.66 -28.08 2.89
N PRO A 77 13.02 -26.93 3.13
CA PRO A 77 12.60 -26.07 2.02
C PRO A 77 13.84 -25.84 1.18
N GLU A 78 13.78 -26.20 -0.10
CA GLU A 78 14.85 -25.88 -1.04
C GLU A 78 15.17 -24.41 -0.82
N SER A 79 16.42 -24.15 -0.43
CA SER A 79 16.93 -22.83 -0.10
C SER A 79 16.38 -21.85 -1.14
N ILE A 80 15.39 -21.04 -0.75
CA ILE A 80 14.84 -20.00 -1.61
C ILE A 80 16.07 -19.24 -2.09
N PRO A 81 16.36 -19.23 -3.40
CA PRO A 81 17.58 -18.60 -3.89
C PRO A 81 17.56 -17.18 -3.35
N GLY A 82 18.62 -16.83 -2.64
CA GLY A 82 18.75 -15.51 -2.04
C GLY A 82 18.66 -14.44 -3.14
N PRO A 83 18.57 -13.16 -2.73
CA PRO A 83 18.65 -12.06 -3.69
C PRO A 83 19.82 -12.29 -4.67
N PRO A 84 19.62 -11.98 -5.96
CA PRO A 84 20.67 -12.18 -6.96
C PRO A 84 21.95 -11.47 -6.53
N HIS A 85 23.08 -12.00 -6.98
CA HIS A 85 24.37 -11.40 -6.67
C HIS A 85 24.42 -9.97 -7.22
N ARG A 86 24.92 -9.04 -6.40
CA ARG A 86 25.20 -7.69 -6.87
C ARG A 86 26.30 -7.74 -7.92
N PRO A 87 26.31 -6.84 -8.92
CA PRO A 87 27.42 -6.74 -9.85
C PRO A 87 28.74 -6.48 -9.11
N ASP A 88 29.83 -7.09 -9.57
CA ASP A 88 31.17 -6.93 -8.96
C ASP A 88 31.63 -5.45 -8.90
N HIS A 89 31.12 -4.64 -9.82
CA HIS A 89 31.49 -3.24 -10.02
C HIS A 89 30.48 -2.25 -9.41
N ASP A 90 29.57 -2.68 -8.53
CA ASP A 90 28.54 -1.81 -7.91
C ASP A 90 29.16 -0.56 -7.25
N LEU A 91 30.29 -0.74 -6.54
CA LEU A 91 31.04 0.37 -5.91
C LEU A 91 31.56 1.40 -6.93
N GLN A 92 32.03 0.94 -8.10
CA GLN A 92 32.51 1.84 -9.14
C GLN A 92 31.37 2.64 -9.78
N VAL A 93 30.19 2.02 -9.88
CA VAL A 93 28.98 2.69 -10.36
C VAL A 93 28.53 3.78 -9.38
N GLU A 94 28.55 3.50 -8.07
CA GLU A 94 28.26 4.49 -7.04
C GLU A 94 29.22 5.69 -7.08
N GLU A 95 30.53 5.41 -7.20
CA GLU A 95 31.55 6.45 -7.32
C GLU A 95 31.41 7.28 -8.60
N PHE A 96 31.11 6.64 -9.72
CA PHE A 96 30.86 7.32 -10.98
C PHE A 96 29.63 8.25 -10.88
N LEU A 97 28.50 7.76 -10.37
CA LEU A 97 27.30 8.56 -10.14
C LEU A 97 27.58 9.74 -9.21
N LYS A 98 28.32 9.50 -8.14
CA LYS A 98 28.75 10.53 -7.20
C LYS A 98 29.59 11.60 -7.90
N GLU A 99 30.49 11.23 -8.79
CA GLU A 99 31.33 12.18 -9.55
C GLU A 99 30.53 12.90 -10.66
N GLN A 100 29.51 12.27 -11.25
CA GLN A 100 28.59 12.94 -12.18
C GLN A 100 27.73 14.01 -11.49
N HIS A 101 27.23 13.71 -10.29
CA HIS A 101 26.43 14.65 -9.49
C HIS A 101 27.29 15.55 -8.60
N ARG A 102 28.61 15.34 -8.59
CA ARG A 102 29.54 16.25 -7.96
C ARG A 102 29.54 17.52 -8.80
N SER A 103 28.97 18.57 -8.23
CA SER A 103 29.08 19.91 -8.80
C SER A 103 30.56 20.20 -9.04
N LYS A 104 30.95 20.44 -10.30
CA LYS A 104 32.31 20.82 -10.68
C LYS A 104 32.56 22.19 -10.07
N LYS A 105 32.98 22.20 -8.80
CA LYS A 105 33.39 23.42 -8.13
C LYS A 105 34.80 23.70 -8.64
N GLY A 106 34.95 24.74 -9.46
CA GLY A 106 36.28 25.26 -9.79
C GLY A 106 37.05 25.61 -8.51
N GLU A 107 38.37 25.73 -8.62
CA GLU A 107 39.32 26.07 -7.52
C GLU A 107 38.89 27.30 -6.68
N ASN A 108 38.04 28.13 -7.27
CA ASN A 108 37.48 29.40 -6.80
C ASN A 108 35.99 29.34 -6.44
N GLY A 109 35.39 28.16 -6.30
CA GLY A 109 34.05 28.01 -5.72
C GLY A 109 32.87 28.17 -6.70
N GLN A 110 33.11 28.45 -7.99
CA GLN A 110 32.05 28.57 -9.00
C GLN A 110 31.66 27.21 -9.57
N ILE A 111 30.35 27.02 -9.76
CA ILE A 111 29.76 25.85 -10.43
C ILE A 111 29.96 26.08 -11.93
N VAL A 112 30.80 25.26 -12.58
CA VAL A 112 30.93 25.27 -14.04
C VAL A 112 29.96 24.25 -14.61
N ASP A 113 28.80 24.73 -15.04
CA ASP A 113 27.92 23.98 -15.95
C ASP A 113 28.52 24.03 -17.37
N HIS A 114 28.45 22.91 -18.09
CA HIS A 114 28.84 22.84 -19.51
C HIS A 114 27.77 23.45 -20.42
#